data_AF-A0A3D5FGF5-F1
#
_entry.id   AF-A0A3D5FGF5-F1
#
_cell.length_a   1.000
_cell.length_b   1.000
_cell.length_c   1.000
_cell.angle_alpha   90.00
_cell.angle_beta   90.00
_cell.angle_gamma   90.00
#
_symmetry.space_group_name_H-M   'P 1'
#
loop_
_entity.id
_entity.type
_entity.pdbx_description
1 polymer ?
#
loop_
_entity_poly.entity_id
_entity_poly.type
_entity_poly.pdbx_seq_one_letter_code
_entity_poly.pdbx_strand_id
1 'polypeptide(L)'
;MNGIPDFTQVQIETVRNLLRERYREIIDVHVADCEILLEPGHEELTECPALFWHASDANFVVIRTNQNNYRCQFFYTPNDQYGTGDEQYHVLDECVMAVLKVQSDHAREKHGVTSGVTGADLSS
;
A
#
# COMPACT_ATOMS: atom_id res chain seq x y z
N MET A 1 17.15 -17.30 17.10
CA MET A 1 16.48 -16.74 15.90
C MET A 1 15.27 -15.98 16.39
N ASN A 2 15.30 -14.65 16.32
CA ASN A 2 14.10 -13.84 16.48
C ASN A 2 13.72 -13.42 15.06
N GLY A 3 12.72 -14.09 14.48
CA GLY A 3 12.16 -13.70 13.18
C GLY A 3 11.47 -12.35 13.26
N ILE A 4 11.09 -11.82 12.09
CA ILE A 4 10.25 -10.62 12.03
C ILE A 4 8.90 -10.96 12.67
N PRO A 5 8.44 -10.19 13.67
CA PRO A 5 7.23 -10.52 14.40
C PRO A 5 5.96 -10.22 13.60
N ASP A 6 4.94 -11.07 13.73
CA ASP A 6 3.62 -10.86 13.14
C ASP A 6 2.96 -9.57 13.62
N PHE A 7 2.04 -9.05 12.81
CA PHE A 7 1.17 -7.95 13.23
C PHE A 7 0.33 -8.38 14.44
N THR A 8 0.38 -7.56 15.49
CA THR A 8 -0.48 -7.74 16.66
C THR A 8 -1.93 -7.41 16.33
N GLN A 9 -2.86 -7.96 17.12
CA GLN A 9 -4.29 -7.64 16.98
C GLN A 9 -4.57 -6.13 17.05
N VAL A 10 -3.88 -5.41 17.96
CA VAL A 10 -3.99 -3.94 18.09
C VAL A 10 -3.57 -3.24 16.81
N GLN A 11 -2.46 -3.65 16.20
CA GLN A 11 -1.99 -3.07 14.94
C GLN A 11 -2.99 -3.31 13.80
N ILE A 12 -3.53 -4.52 13.69
CA ILE A 12 -4.54 -4.86 12.67
C ILE A 12 -5.82 -4.02 12.87
N GLU A 13 -6.26 -3.84 14.12
CA GLU A 13 -7.41 -2.99 14.45
C GLU A 13 -7.15 -1.51 14.14
N THR A 14 -5.94 -1.01 14.39
CA THR A 14 -5.54 0.35 14.00
C THR A 14 -5.67 0.54 12.48
N VAL A 15 -5.14 -0.37 11.66
CA VAL A 15 -5.29 -0.30 10.20
C VAL A 15 -6.76 -0.33 9.79
N ARG A 16 -7.56 -1.25 10.35
CA ARG A 16 -9.01 -1.32 10.07
C ARG A 16 -9.73 -0.01 10.40
N ASN A 17 -9.37 0.66 11.50
CA ASN A 17 -9.98 1.92 11.89
C ASN A 17 -9.61 3.05 10.93
N LEU A 18 -8.33 3.16 10.54
CA LEU A 18 -7.89 4.14 9.53
C LEU A 18 -8.63 3.95 8.20
N LEU A 19 -8.79 2.70 7.74
CA LEU A 19 -9.52 2.40 6.52
C LEU A 19 -11.02 2.74 6.64
N ARG A 20 -11.65 2.43 7.77
CA ARG A 20 -13.06 2.81 8.03
C ARG A 20 -13.25 4.32 8.03
N GLU A 21 -12.32 5.08 8.60
CA GLU A 21 -12.37 6.54 8.58
C GLU A 21 -12.23 7.10 7.17
N ARG A 22 -11.33 6.52 6.36
CA ARG A 22 -11.04 6.94 4.99
C ARG A 22 -12.16 6.62 4.00
N TYR A 23 -12.73 5.41 4.08
CA TYR A 23 -13.68 4.88 3.10
C TYR A 23 -15.14 4.90 3.59
N ARG A 24 -15.37 5.14 4.88
CA ARG A 24 -16.71 5.11 5.53
C ARG A 24 -17.42 3.75 5.39
N GLU A 25 -16.65 2.68 5.21
CA GLU A 25 -17.13 1.31 5.11
C GLU A 25 -16.16 0.34 5.80
N ILE A 26 -16.57 -0.92 5.96
CA ILE A 26 -15.73 -1.96 6.53
C ILE A 26 -14.93 -2.60 5.39
N ILE A 27 -13.63 -2.33 5.38
CA ILE A 27 -12.67 -2.99 4.47
C ILE A 27 -12.17 -4.28 5.12
N ASP A 28 -12.17 -5.37 4.36
CA ASP A 28 -11.57 -6.64 4.79
C ASP A 28 -10.05 -6.53 4.71
N VAL A 29 -9.39 -6.75 5.86
CA VAL A 29 -7.94 -6.69 5.99
C VAL A 29 -7.46 -8.10 6.26
N HIS A 30 -6.73 -8.63 5.30
CA HIS A 30 -6.13 -9.96 5.33
C HIS A 30 -4.71 -9.87 5.91
N VAL A 31 -4.41 -10.77 6.83
CA VAL A 31 -3.03 -11.05 7.25
C VAL A 31 -2.48 -12.10 6.30
N ALA A 32 -1.29 -11.85 5.77
CA ALA A 32 -0.61 -12.71 4.81
C ALA A 32 0.90 -12.68 5.06
N ASP A 33 1.63 -13.53 4.36
CA ASP A 33 3.10 -13.51 4.31
C ASP A 33 3.55 -13.17 2.89
N CYS A 34 4.67 -12.48 2.77
CA CYS A 34 5.27 -12.15 1.48
C CYS A 34 6.79 -12.33 1.52
N GLU A 35 7.37 -12.70 0.39
CA GLU A 35 8.82 -12.79 0.21
C GLU A 35 9.34 -11.50 -0.44
N ILE A 36 10.24 -10.80 0.25
CA ILE A 36 10.84 -9.57 -0.27
C ILE A 36 12.35 -9.53 -0.10
N LEU A 37 13.01 -8.76 -0.97
CA LEU A 37 14.40 -8.40 -0.76
C LEU A 37 14.50 -7.22 0.22
N LEU A 38 15.05 -7.46 1.41
CA LEU A 38 15.19 -6.44 2.44
C LEU A 38 16.32 -5.45 2.11
N GLU A 39 17.49 -5.96 1.73
CA GLU A 39 18.69 -5.18 1.46
C GLU A 39 19.02 -5.17 -0.04
N PRO A 40 19.21 -3.98 -0.65
CA PRO A 40 19.66 -3.87 -2.03
C PRO A 40 21.02 -4.57 -2.20
N GLY A 41 21.09 -5.55 -3.11
CA GLY A 41 22.31 -6.30 -3.39
C GLY A 41 22.47 -7.62 -2.63
N HIS A 42 21.49 -8.00 -1.79
CA HIS A 42 21.31 -9.40 -1.40
C HIS A 42 20.52 -10.18 -2.46
N GLU A 43 20.74 -11.48 -2.52
CA GLU A 43 19.97 -12.40 -3.40
C GLU A 43 18.92 -13.19 -2.61
N GLU A 44 18.94 -13.11 -1.28
CA GLU A 44 18.05 -13.88 -0.40
C GLU A 44 16.76 -13.11 -0.14
N LEU A 45 15.64 -13.73 -0.52
CA LEU A 45 14.31 -13.26 -0.16
C LEU A 45 14.04 -13.58 1.32
N THR A 46 13.47 -12.61 2.03
CA THR A 46 13.04 -12.76 3.41
C THR A 46 11.52 -12.83 3.48
N GLU A 47 11.00 -13.88 4.12
CA GLU A 47 9.59 -13.99 4.45
C GLU A 47 9.22 -12.96 5.53
N CYS A 48 8.28 -12.09 5.20
CA CYS A 48 7.85 -10.97 6.01
C CYS A 48 6.33 -10.97 6.17
N PRO A 49 5.81 -10.73 7.38
CA PRO A 49 4.38 -10.54 7.58
C PRO A 49 3.86 -9.33 6.80
N ALA A 50 2.67 -9.45 6.25
CA ALA A 50 2.01 -8.44 5.45
C ALA A 50 0.53 -8.26 5.83
N LEU A 51 0.06 -7.04 5.67
CA LEU A 51 -1.37 -6.72 5.64
C LEU A 51 -1.76 -6.40 4.20
N PHE A 52 -2.83 -7.04 3.74
CA PHE A 52 -3.38 -6.88 2.41
C PHE A 52 -4.83 -6.45 2.48
N TRP A 53 -5.22 -5.50 1.63
CA TRP A 53 -6.62 -5.16 1.43
C TRP A 53 -6.88 -4.62 0.02
N HIS A 54 -8.14 -4.65 -0.37
CA HIS A 54 -8.62 -4.08 -1.63
C HIS A 54 -9.60 -2.94 -1.34
N ALA A 55 -9.41 -1.78 -1.99
CA ALA A 55 -10.32 -0.64 -1.89
C ALA A 55 -10.17 0.30 -3.09
N SER A 56 -11.28 0.85 -3.58
CA SER A 56 -11.30 1.83 -4.70
C SER A 56 -10.49 1.38 -5.92
N ASP A 57 -10.74 0.14 -6.38
CA ASP A 57 -10.09 -0.51 -7.53
C ASP A 57 -8.57 -0.75 -7.39
N ALA A 58 -7.99 -0.46 -6.22
CA ALA A 58 -6.59 -0.68 -5.91
C ALA A 58 -6.41 -1.76 -4.85
N ASN A 59 -5.30 -2.48 -4.97
CA ASN A 59 -4.83 -3.42 -3.97
C ASN A 59 -3.68 -2.77 -3.20
N PHE A 60 -3.63 -2.99 -1.89
CA PHE A 60 -2.66 -2.39 -1.00
C PHE A 60 -1.93 -3.48 -0.23
N VAL A 61 -0.65 -3.24 0.02
CA VAL A 61 0.19 -4.11 0.86
C VAL A 61 0.98 -3.22 1.83
N VAL A 62 0.95 -3.58 3.11
CA VAL A 62 1.86 -3.06 4.12
C VAL A 62 2.65 -4.23 4.68
N ILE A 63 3.97 -4.16 4.54
CA ILE A 63 4.89 -5.24 4.88
C ILE A 63 5.66 -4.81 6.13
N ARG A 64 5.70 -5.68 7.13
CA ARG A 64 6.56 -5.48 8.29
C ARG A 64 7.92 -6.08 8.01
N THR A 65 8.95 -5.24 8.04
CA THR A 65 10.32 -5.63 7.68
C THR A 65 11.23 -5.79 8.89
N ASN A 66 10.81 -5.25 10.04
CA ASN A 66 11.47 -5.42 11.34
C ASN A 66 10.46 -5.11 12.46
N GLN A 67 10.90 -5.13 13.72
CA GLN A 67 10.06 -4.86 14.89
C GLN A 67 9.28 -3.54 14.77
N ASN A 68 9.91 -2.47 14.26
CA ASN A 68 9.28 -1.16 14.07
C ASN A 68 9.58 -0.59 12.69
N ASN A 69 9.73 -1.43 11.65
CA ASN A 69 9.94 -0.95 10.28
C ASN A 69 8.86 -1.52 9.36
N TYR A 70 8.34 -0.66 8.50
CA TYR A 70 7.25 -0.98 7.59
C TYR A 70 7.57 -0.45 6.19
N ARG A 71 7.22 -1.22 5.17
CA ARG A 71 7.20 -0.78 3.77
C ARG A 71 5.76 -0.86 3.26
N CYS A 72 5.40 -0.03 2.30
CA CYS A 72 4.07 -0.07 1.71
C CYS A 72 4.10 0.17 0.21
N GLN A 73 3.12 -0.43 -0.45
CA GLN A 73 2.89 -0.28 -1.88
C GLN A 73 1.41 -0.47 -2.20
N PHE A 74 1.00 0.02 -3.36
CA PHE A 74 -0.31 -0.28 -3.93
C PHE A 74 -0.16 -0.66 -5.41
N PHE A 75 -1.17 -1.34 -5.95
CA PHE A 75 -1.19 -1.73 -7.35
C PHE A 75 -2.61 -1.92 -7.87
N TYR A 76 -2.85 -1.54 -9.13
CA TYR A 76 -4.11 -1.84 -9.82
C TYR A 76 -4.07 -3.21 -10.50
N THR A 77 -2.88 -3.61 -10.95
CA THR A 77 -2.62 -4.94 -11.53
C THR A 77 -1.28 -5.46 -10.99
N PRO A 78 -1.05 -6.78 -10.94
CA PRO A 78 0.19 -7.33 -10.37
C PRO A 78 1.50 -6.80 -10.99
N ASN A 79 1.42 -6.37 -12.26
CA ASN A 79 2.58 -5.88 -13.03
C ASN A 79 2.89 -4.41 -12.80
N ASP A 80 2.04 -3.68 -12.07
CA ASP A 80 2.09 -2.23 -11.99
C ASP A 80 1.99 -1.79 -10.52
N GLN A 81 3.16 -1.81 -9.85
CA GLN A 81 3.30 -1.58 -8.43
C GLN A 81 3.88 -0.20 -8.16
N TYR A 82 3.30 0.49 -7.19
CA TYR A 82 3.60 1.87 -6.86
C TYR A 82 3.97 1.97 -5.37
N GLY A 83 5.14 2.53 -5.09
CA GLY A 83 5.56 2.90 -3.74
C GLY A 83 5.16 4.33 -3.37
N THR A 84 5.48 4.74 -2.15
CA THR A 84 5.20 6.11 -1.67
C THR A 84 6.34 7.11 -1.94
N GLY A 85 7.51 6.61 -2.38
CA GLY A 85 8.74 7.40 -2.54
C GLY A 85 9.66 7.33 -1.31
N ASP A 86 9.14 6.96 -0.14
CA ASP A 86 9.96 6.64 1.03
C ASP A 86 10.27 5.13 1.06
N GLU A 87 11.51 4.78 1.39
CA GLU A 87 11.92 3.37 1.41
C GLU A 87 11.31 2.61 2.60
N GLN A 88 11.13 3.28 3.74
CA GLN A 88 10.61 2.66 4.96
C GLN A 88 9.98 3.69 5.91
N TYR A 89 9.08 3.21 6.74
CA TYR A 89 8.42 3.94 7.82
C TYR A 89 8.68 3.27 9.15
N HIS A 90 8.74 4.06 10.22
CA HIS A 90 8.94 3.56 11.58
C HIS A 90 7.66 3.46 12.41
N VAL A 91 6.56 4.01 11.87
CA VAL A 91 5.24 4.04 12.49
C VAL A 91 4.23 3.48 11.49
N LEU A 92 3.42 2.52 11.94
CA LEU A 92 2.45 1.82 11.08
C LEU A 92 1.42 2.78 10.48
N ASP A 93 0.89 3.68 11.30
CA ASP A 93 -0.16 4.63 10.90
C ASP A 93 0.35 5.57 9.79
N GLU A 94 1.59 6.05 9.92
CA GLU A 94 2.22 6.88 8.89
C GLU A 94 2.41 6.11 7.58
N CYS A 95 2.85 4.86 7.66
CA CYS A 95 3.02 3.97 6.51
C CYS A 95 1.70 3.75 5.74
N VAL A 96 0.62 3.47 6.48
CA VAL A 96 -0.73 3.26 5.92
C VAL A 96 -1.27 4.56 5.31
N MET A 97 -1.15 5.68 6.03
CA MET A 97 -1.65 6.97 5.55
C MET A 97 -0.88 7.45 4.31
N ALA A 98 0.42 7.19 4.24
CA ALA A 98 1.24 7.55 3.09
C ALA A 98 0.77 6.81 1.82
N VAL A 99 0.58 5.49 1.87
CA VAL A 99 0.15 4.73 0.68
C VAL A 99 -1.27 5.11 0.22
N LEU A 100 -2.19 5.36 1.17
CA LEU A 100 -3.54 5.82 0.85
C LEU A 100 -3.54 7.21 0.18
N LYS A 101 -2.68 8.11 0.65
CA LYS A 101 -2.53 9.46 0.08
C LYS A 101 -1.97 9.39 -1.33
N VAL A 102 -0.85 8.69 -1.52
CA VAL A 102 -0.19 8.57 -2.83
C VAL A 102 -1.10 7.88 -3.85
N GLN A 103 -1.83 6.83 -3.45
CA GLN A 103 -2.81 6.20 -4.33
C GLN A 103 -3.92 7.17 -4.74
N SER A 104 -4.41 7.99 -3.81
CA SER A 104 -5.44 8.99 -4.10
C SER A 104 -4.94 10.05 -5.10
N ASP A 105 -3.70 10.51 -4.94
CA ASP A 105 -3.09 11.48 -5.86
C ASP A 105 -2.88 10.85 -7.25
N HIS A 106 -2.36 9.62 -7.32
CA HIS A 106 -2.22 8.87 -8.57
C HIS A 106 -3.56 8.65 -9.29
N ALA A 107 -4.62 8.30 -8.55
CA ALA A 107 -5.96 8.15 -9.11
C ALA A 107 -6.47 9.46 -9.72
N ARG A 108 -6.24 10.60 -9.05
CA ARG A 108 -6.62 11.93 -9.56
C ARG A 108 -5.87 12.31 -10.83
N GLU A 109 -4.57 12.01 -10.90
CA GLU A 109 -3.77 12.23 -12.11
C GLU A 109 -4.28 11.38 -13.27
N LYS A 110 -4.54 10.09 -13.05
CA LYS A 110 -5.08 9.18 -14.06
C LYS A 110 -6.45 9.63 -14.59
N HIS A 111 -7.36 10.03 -13.69
CA HIS A 111 -8.68 10.54 -14.06
C HIS A 111 -8.63 11.93 -14.73
N GLY A 112 -7.70 12.78 -14.31
CA GLY A 112 -7.44 14.10 -14.89
C GLY A 112 -6.94 13.99 -16.33
N VAL A 113 -6.06 13.03 -16.62
CA VAL A 113 -5.57 12.73 -17.98
C VAL A 113 -6.72 12.28 -18.89
N THR A 114 -7.65 11.45 -18.40
CA THR A 114 -8.81 11.02 -19.21
C THR A 114 -9.85 12.13 -19.45
N SER A 115 -9.91 13.14 -18.58
CA SER A 115 -10.86 14.26 -18.71
C SER A 115 -10.31 15.41 -19.58
N GLY A 116 -9.05 15.32 -20.02
CA GLY A 116 -8.33 16.34 -20.78
C GLY A 116 -8.43 16.25 -22.30
N VAL A 117 -9.24 15.34 -22.87
CA VAL A 117 -9.62 15.42 -24.29
C VAL A 117 -10.72 16.50 -24.43
N THR A 118 -10.31 17.75 -24.33
CA THR A 118 -11.18 18.89 -24.68
C THR A 118 -11.49 18.82 -26.18
N GLY A 119 -12.74 19.05 -26.56
CA GLY A 119 -13.31 18.85 -27.90
C GLY A 119 -12.77 19.73 -29.05
N ALA A 120 -11.45 19.86 -29.17
CA ALA A 120 -10.77 20.48 -30.31
C ALA A 120 -10.50 19.49 -31.47
N ASP A 121 -10.66 18.17 -31.26
CA ASP A 121 -10.42 17.14 -32.29
C ASP A 121 -11.69 16.65 -33.02
N LEU A 122 -12.81 17.39 -32.96
CA LEU A 122 -14.09 17.01 -33.60
C LEU A 122 -14.56 17.91 -34.75
N SER A 123 -13.68 18.70 -35.37
CA SER A 123 -14.05 19.40 -36.60
C SER A 123 -12.92 19.39 -37.63
N SER A 124 -13.13 18.55 -38.66
CA SER A 124 -12.74 18.63 -40.08
C SER A 124 -11.42 19.28 -40.49
#